data_AF-A0A180EUI7-F1
#
_entry.id   AF-A0A180EUI7-F1
#
_cell.length_a   1.000
_cell.length_b   1.000
_cell.length_c   1.000
_cell.angle_alpha   90.00
_cell.angle_beta   90.00
_cell.angle_gamma   90.00
#
_symmetry.space_group_name_H-M   'P 1'
#
loop_
_entity.id
_entity.type
_entity.pdbx_description
1 polymer ?
#
loop_
_entity_poly.entity_id
_entity_poly.type
_entity_poly.pdbx_seq_one_letter_code
_entity_poly.pdbx_strand_id
1 'polypeptide(L)' 'MYYAEGVLHLVNLDGYFISVSTIKRERVLQFTADDGEYPVTLPAGIYILNAAGGKEGRFAAKFVVR' A
#
# COMPACT_ATOMS: atom_id res chain seq x y z
N MET A 1 -2.82 7.33 -3.21
CA MET A 1 -1.58 6.76 -3.78
C MET A 1 -1.20 7.57 -5.00
N TYR A 2 0.06 7.94 -5.17
CA TYR A 2 0.56 8.64 -6.35
C TYR A 2 2.02 8.26 -6.65
N TYR A 3 2.51 8.59 -7.84
CA TYR A 3 3.91 8.38 -8.21
C TYR A 3 4.66 9.70 -8.21
N ALA A 4 5.82 9.75 -7.56
CA ALA A 4 6.78 10.84 -7.61
C ALA A 4 8.18 10.26 -7.75
N GLU A 5 8.96 10.77 -8.72
CA GLU A 5 10.35 10.34 -8.95
C GLU A 5 10.54 8.82 -9.10
N GLY A 6 9.54 8.12 -9.66
CA GLY A 6 9.58 6.66 -9.84
C GLY A 6 9.26 5.84 -8.58
N VAL A 7 8.92 6.49 -7.48
CA VAL A 7 8.53 5.88 -6.21
C VAL A 7 7.02 5.96 -6.05
N LEU A 8 6.40 4.88 -5.55
CA LEU A 8 4.99 4.88 -5.20
C LEU A 8 4.82 5.41 -3.77
N HIS A 9 4.02 6.46 -3.62
CA HIS A 9 3.70 7.05 -2.34
C HIS A 9 2.31 6.58 -1.89
N LEU A 10 2.27 5.84 -0.78
CA LEU A 10 1.05 5.43 -0.11
C LEU A 10 0.70 6.47 0.94
N VAL A 11 -0.46 7.11 0.84
CA VAL A 11 -0.84 8.25 1.69
C VAL A 11 -2.19 8.06 2.36
N ASN A 12 -2.46 8.84 3.41
CA ASN A 12 -3.68 8.80 4.23
C ASN A 12 -3.88 7.43 4.89
N LEU A 13 -2.80 6.85 5.39
CA LEU A 13 -2.78 5.51 5.97
C LEU A 13 -2.73 5.52 7.50
N ASP A 14 -2.70 6.68 8.15
CA ASP A 14 -2.53 6.81 9.60
C ASP A 14 -3.45 5.88 10.39
N GLY A 15 -2.84 5.07 11.25
CA GLY A 15 -3.55 4.14 12.14
C GLY A 15 -4.07 2.87 11.45
N TYR A 16 -3.79 2.66 10.16
CA TYR A 16 -4.08 1.40 9.49
C TYR A 16 -2.90 0.41 9.59
N PHE A 17 -3.25 -0.86 9.74
CA PHE A 17 -2.36 -1.97 9.41
C PHE A 17 -2.43 -2.26 7.91
N ILE A 18 -1.32 -2.07 7.22
CA ILE A 18 -1.20 -2.17 5.77
C ILE A 18 -0.54 -3.47 5.38
N SER A 19 -1.06 -4.10 4.34
CA SER A 19 -0.39 -5.19 3.64
C SER A 19 -0.53 -5.02 2.12
N VAL A 20 0.56 -5.21 1.40
CA VAL A 20 0.57 -5.24 -0.06
C VAL A 20 0.96 -6.62 -0.53
N SER A 21 0.19 -7.17 -1.48
CA SER A 21 0.47 -8.45 -2.12
C SER A 21 0.43 -8.35 -3.63
N THR A 22 1.14 -9.26 -4.30
CA THR A 22 1.01 -9.45 -5.76
C THR A 22 -0.38 -9.97 -6.10
N ILE A 23 -0.77 -9.94 -7.37
CA ILE A 23 -2.04 -10.56 -7.83
C ILE A 23 -2.11 -12.07 -7.52
N LYS A 24 -0.96 -12.73 -7.33
CA LYS A 24 -0.85 -14.13 -6.90
C LYS A 24 -0.98 -14.31 -5.38
N ARG A 25 -1.29 -13.24 -4.64
CA ARG A 25 -1.44 -13.17 -3.17
C ARG A 25 -0.13 -13.36 -2.40
N GLU A 26 1.02 -13.23 -3.05
CA GLU A 26 2.32 -13.22 -2.37
C GLU A 26 2.50 -11.86 -1.68
N ARG A 27 2.65 -11.85 -0.36
CA ARG A 27 2.82 -10.64 0.43
C ARG A 27 4.23 -10.09 0.24
N VAL A 28 4.32 -8.82 -0.17
CA VAL A 28 5.60 -8.14 -0.46
C VAL A 28 5.90 -7.00 0.51
N LEU A 29 4.87 -6.47 1.19
CA LEU A 29 5.02 -5.41 2.18
C LEU A 29 3.98 -5.58 3.29
N GLN A 30 4.37 -5.26 4.53
CA GLN A 30 3.45 -5.18 5.65
C GLN A 30 4.01 -4.22 6.71
N PHE A 31 3.19 -3.28 7.16
CA PHE A 31 3.56 -2.32 8.19
C PHE A 31 2.32 -1.73 8.86
N THR A 32 2.47 -1.21 10.07
CA THR A 32 1.49 -0.32 10.68
C THR A 32 1.87 1.10 10.28
N ALA A 33 0.96 1.84 9.66
CA ALA A 33 1.20 3.22 9.28
C ALA A 33 1.06 4.12 10.52
N ASP A 34 2.21 4.60 10.97
CA ASP A 34 2.40 5.58 12.04
C ASP A 34 2.39 7.02 11.49
N ASP A 35 2.94 7.23 10.29
CA ASP A 35 2.93 8.48 9.54
C ASP A 35 1.93 8.46 8.36
N GLY A 36 1.54 9.66 7.91
CA GLY A 36 0.53 9.86 6.86
C GLY A 36 0.97 9.47 5.45
N GLU A 37 2.26 9.13 5.26
CA GLU A 37 2.85 8.80 3.98
C GLU A 37 3.95 7.73 4.09
N TYR A 38 3.92 6.75 3.19
CA TYR A 38 4.88 5.66 3.10
C TYR A 38 5.40 5.51 1.66
N PRO A 39 6.64 5.94 1.36
CA PRO A 39 7.25 5.74 0.05
C PRO A 39 7.73 4.29 -0.10
N VAL A 40 7.44 3.66 -1.25
CA VAL A 40 7.87 2.30 -1.56
C VAL A 40 8.28 2.14 -3.02
N THR A 41 9.36 1.40 -3.24
CA THR A 41 9.75 0.90 -4.56
C THR A 41 9.32 -0.55 -4.71
N LEU A 42 8.51 -0.84 -5.72
CA LEU A 42 8.05 -2.19 -6.05
C LEU A 42 8.47 -2.52 -7.49
N PRO A 43 8.73 -3.79 -7.83
CA PRO A 43 8.88 -4.20 -9.22
C PRO A 43 7.64 -3.87 -10.06
N ALA A 44 7.81 -3.75 -11.39
CA ALA A 44 6.69 -3.59 -12.29
C ALA A 44 5.72 -4.77 -12.16
N GLY A 45 4.42 -4.48 -12.01
CA GLY A 45 3.44 -5.51 -11.71
C GLY A 45 2.10 -5.00 -11.20
N ILE A 46 1.21 -5.94 -10.90
CA ILE A 46 -0.13 -5.68 -10.36
C ILE A 46 -0.16 -6.09 -8.89
N TYR A 47 -0.64 -5.18 -8.05
CA TYR A 47 -0.66 -5.34 -6.60
C TYR A 47 -2.03 -5.06 -6.01
N ILE A 48 -2.26 -5.62 -4.83
CA ILE A 48 -3.42 -5.37 -3.98
C ILE A 48 -2.91 -4.82 -2.65
N LEU A 49 -3.31 -3.60 -2.31
CA LEU A 49 -3.18 -3.03 -0.98
C LEU A 49 -4.41 -3.40 -0.16
N ASN A 50 -4.21 -3.88 1.06
CA ASN A 50 -5.26 -4.04 2.07
C ASN A 50 -4.85 -3.23 3.30
N ALA A 51 -5.80 -2.48 3.83
CA ALA A 51 -5.66 -1.69 5.04
C ALA A 51 -6.75 -2.13 6.04
N ALA A 52 -6.37 -2.37 7.29
CA ALA A 52 -7.29 -2.81 8.34
C ALA A 52 -7.05 -2.05 9.65
N GLY A 53 -8.11 -1.86 10.44
CA GLY A 53 -8.02 -1.35 11.82
C GLY A 53 -7.93 0.16 11.96
N GLY A 54 -7.91 0.92 10.86
CA GLY A 54 -7.96 2.39 10.91
C GLY A 54 -9.38 2.93 11.11
N LYS A 55 -9.52 4.27 11.05
CA LYS A 55 -10.76 5.00 11.37
C LYS A 55 -11.99 4.56 10.56
N GLU A 56 -11.79 4.13 9.31
CA GLU A 56 -12.87 3.66 8.42
C GLU A 56 -12.98 2.13 8.35
N GLY A 57 -12.30 1.40 9.23
CA GLY A 57 -12.39 -0.07 9.31
C GLY A 57 -11.44 -0.78 8.32
N ARG A 58 -11.98 -1.30 7.21
CA ARG A 58 -11.22 -2.08 6.21
C ARG A 58 -11.31 -1.45 4.82
N PHE A 59 -10.17 -1.37 4.14
CA PHE A 59 -10.08 -0.84 2.77
C PHE A 59 -9.19 -1.74 1.92
N ALA A 60 -9.49 -1.85 0.63
CA ALA A 60 -8.63 -2.54 -0.33
C ALA A 60 -8.60 -1.82 -1.68
N ALA A 61 -7.43 -1.78 -2.30
CA ALA A 61 -7.22 -1.16 -3.61
C ALA A 61 -6.29 -2.00 -4.49
N LYS A 62 -6.63 -2.12 -5.77
CA LYS A 62 -5.75 -2.68 -6.80
C LYS A 62 -5.00 -1.55 -7.48
N PHE A 63 -3.69 -1.71 -7.69
CA PHE A 63 -2.89 -0.74 -8.43
C PHE A 63 -1.83 -1.42 -9.30
N VAL A 64 -1.29 -0.66 -10.26
CA VAL A 64 -0.28 -1.12 -11.22
C VAL A 64 0.97 -0.29 -11.04
N VAL A 65 2.10 -0.95 -10.87
CA VAL A 65 3.44 -0.37 -10.91
C VAL A 65 3.99 -0.55 -12.33
N ARG A 66 4.46 0.53 -12.93
CA ARG A 66 5.04 0.57 -14.28
C ARG A 66 6.55 0.70 -14.21
#